data_AF-A0AA90NH88-F1
#
_entry.id   AF-A0AA90NH88-F1
#
_cell.length_a   1.000
_cell.length_b   1.000
_cell.length_c   1.000
_cell.angle_alpha   90.00
_cell.angle_beta   90.00
_cell.angle_gamma   90.00
#
_symmetry.space_group_name_H-M   'P 1'
#
loop_
_entity.id
_entity.type
_entity.pdbx_description
1 polymer ?
#
loop_
_entity_poly.entity_id
_entity_poly.type
_entity_poly.pdbx_seq_one_letter_code
_entity_poly.pdbx_strand_id
1 'polypeptide(L)'
;MHCESWRGALSAELDGELGPAERAALVRHLGECAACVAWLEQGRRIGRRLALRPVESAPDLHARLLPLVDLRTICGCGDTCRCEPECTCGDLCACRSTH
;
A
#
# COMPACT_ATOMS: atom_id res chain seq x y z
N MET A 1 -14.85 -3.95 26.99
CA MET A 1 -13.82 -4.44 26.05
C MET A 1 -12.95 -3.26 25.64
N HIS A 2 -11.62 -3.41 25.62
CA HIS A 2 -10.70 -2.29 25.41
C HIS A 2 -10.82 -1.75 23.99
N CYS A 3 -11.20 -0.48 23.81
CA CYS A 3 -11.44 0.13 22.50
C CYS A 3 -10.24 0.00 21.54
N GLU A 4 -9.02 -0.07 22.08
CA GLU A 4 -7.80 -0.23 21.28
C GLU A 4 -7.75 -1.54 20.49
N SER A 5 -8.34 -2.63 20.99
CA SER A 5 -8.38 -3.90 20.24
C SER A 5 -9.26 -3.82 18.99
N TRP A 6 -10.11 -2.80 18.89
CA TRP A 6 -11.02 -2.59 17.76
C TRP A 6 -10.47 -1.66 16.69
N ARG A 7 -9.33 -0.98 16.92
CA ARG A 7 -8.76 -0.04 15.96
C ARG A 7 -8.48 -0.68 14.61
N GLY A 8 -7.93 -1.89 14.60
CA GLY A 8 -7.66 -2.63 13.36
C GLY A 8 -8.93 -2.89 12.56
N ALA A 9 -9.96 -3.45 13.20
CA ALA A 9 -11.24 -3.73 12.53
C ALA A 9 -11.96 -2.44 12.07
N LEU A 10 -11.88 -1.36 12.85
CA LEU A 10 -12.43 -0.06 12.47
C LEU A 10 -11.69 0.56 11.29
N SER A 11 -10.36 0.38 11.18
CA SER A 11 -9.58 0.81 10.02
C SER A 11 -9.95 0.00 8.78
N ALA A 12 -9.93 -1.33 8.88
CA ALA A 12 -10.32 -2.21 7.78
C ALA A 12 -11.76 -1.93 7.29
N GLU A 13 -12.67 -1.50 8.17
CA GLU A 13 -14.01 -1.04 7.78
C GLU A 13 -13.96 0.24 6.94
N LEU A 14 -13.09 1.20 7.28
CA LEU A 14 -12.91 2.44 6.50
C LEU A 14 -12.31 2.15 5.12
N ASP A 15 -11.41 1.17 5.04
CA ASP A 15 -10.72 0.77 3.80
C ASP A 15 -11.56 -0.18 2.94
N GLY A 16 -12.66 -0.72 3.47
CA GLY A 16 -13.54 -1.67 2.78
C GLY A 16 -13.01 -3.12 2.75
N GLU A 17 -12.00 -3.42 3.57
CA GLU A 17 -11.31 -4.71 3.62
C GLU A 17 -11.91 -5.66 4.67
N LEU A 18 -12.82 -5.17 5.53
CA LEU A 18 -13.38 -5.96 6.64
C LEU A 18 -14.32 -7.06 6.15
N GLY A 19 -14.02 -8.31 6.51
CA GLY A 19 -14.80 -9.48 6.12
C GLY A 19 -16.17 -9.58 6.81
N PRO A 20 -17.10 -10.41 6.30
CA PRO A 20 -18.47 -10.48 6.82
C PRO A 20 -18.58 -10.88 8.30
N ALA A 21 -17.79 -11.86 8.75
CA ALA A 21 -17.81 -12.34 10.14
C ALA A 21 -17.27 -11.29 11.12
N GLU A 22 -16.19 -10.60 10.76
CA GLU A 22 -15.58 -9.53 11.56
C GLU A 22 -16.49 -8.30 11.63
N ARG A 23 -17.16 -7.99 10.51
CA ARG A 23 -18.17 -6.93 10.43
C ARG A 23 -19.32 -7.16 11.42
N ALA A 24 -19.83 -8.37 11.55
CA ALA A 24 -20.89 -8.68 12.52
C ALA A 24 -20.43 -8.44 13.97
N ALA A 25 -19.20 -8.85 14.30
CA ALA A 25 -18.62 -8.62 15.62
C ALA A 25 -18.41 -7.11 15.89
N LEU A 26 -17.95 -6.36 14.89
CA LEU A 26 -17.78 -4.92 14.96
C LEU A 26 -19.12 -4.20 15.17
N VAL A 27 -20.17 -4.57 14.44
CA VAL A 27 -21.52 -3.99 14.59
C VAL A 27 -22.04 -4.15 16.02
N ARG A 28 -21.89 -5.35 16.60
CA ARG A 28 -22.27 -5.59 18.00
C ARG A 28 -21.51 -4.66 18.95
N HIS A 29 -20.20 -4.50 18.76
CA HIS A 29 -19.41 -3.60 19.60
C HIS A 29 -19.82 -2.13 19.44
N LEU A 30 -20.11 -1.68 18.22
CA LEU A 30 -20.56 -0.32 17.94
C LEU A 30 -21.93 -0.01 18.57
N GLY A 31 -22.78 -1.02 18.76
CA GLY A 31 -24.05 -0.89 19.49
C GLY A 31 -23.88 -0.58 20.99
N GLU A 32 -22.70 -0.85 21.56
CA GLU A 32 -22.42 -0.72 22.99
C GLU A 32 -21.37 0.37 23.30
N CYS A 33 -20.66 0.89 22.28
CA CYS A 33 -19.49 1.75 22.47
C CYS A 33 -19.56 3.06 21.67
N ALA A 34 -20.05 4.12 22.32
CA ALA A 34 -20.12 5.46 21.73
C ALA A 34 -18.75 6.03 21.32
N ALA A 35 -17.67 5.67 22.03
CA ALA A 35 -16.31 6.13 21.69
C ALA A 35 -15.82 5.57 20.35
N CYS A 36 -16.09 4.29 20.07
CA CYS A 36 -15.75 3.66 18.79
C CYS A 36 -16.64 4.16 17.65
N VAL A 37 -17.93 4.43 17.92
CA VAL A 37 -18.82 5.10 16.95
C VAL A 37 -18.25 6.47 16.57
N ALA A 38 -17.89 7.30 17.55
CA ALA A 38 -17.33 8.61 17.31
C ALA A 38 -16.01 8.55 16.52
N TRP A 39 -15.16 7.56 16.81
CA TRP A 39 -13.92 7.36 16.07
C TRP A 39 -14.17 6.96 14.61
N LEU A 40 -15.10 6.04 14.36
CA LEU A 40 -15.45 5.62 13.01
C LEU A 40 -16.01 6.77 12.18
N GLU A 41 -16.90 7.57 12.77
CA GLU A 41 -17.45 8.75 12.11
C GLU A 41 -16.38 9.82 11.82
N GLN A 42 -15.43 10.01 12.73
CA GLN A 42 -14.27 10.87 12.48
C GLN A 42 -13.45 10.38 11.29
N GLY A 43 -13.15 9.08 11.24
CA GLY A 43 -12.44 8.44 10.14
C GLY A 43 -13.16 8.64 8.81
N ARG A 44 -14.47 8.34 8.76
CA ARG A 44 -15.33 8.57 7.57
C ARG A 44 -15.30 10.03 7.12
N ARG A 45 -15.35 10.98 8.06
CA ARG A 45 -15.30 12.42 7.75
C ARG A 45 -13.96 12.83 7.14
N ILE A 46 -12.85 12.32 7.68
CA ILE A 46 -11.51 12.56 7.12
C ILE A 46 -11.41 11.93 5.74
N GLY A 47 -11.81 10.66 5.59
CA GLY A 47 -11.81 9.94 4.31
C GLY A 47 -12.57 10.69 3.22
N ARG A 48 -13.77 11.22 3.51
CA ARG A 48 -14.52 12.06 2.54
C ARG A 48 -13.77 13.33 2.11
N ARG A 49 -12.97 13.93 2.98
CA ARG A 49 -12.17 15.13 2.66
C ARG A 49 -10.91 14.80 1.88
N LEU A 50 -10.33 13.63 2.13
CA LEU A 50 -9.15 13.13 1.43
C LEU A 50 -9.48 12.37 0.15
N ALA A 51 -10.77 12.08 -0.09
CA ALA A 51 -11.23 11.35 -1.27
C ALA A 51 -10.68 12.02 -2.53
N LEU A 52 -9.74 11.33 -3.16
CA LEU A 52 -9.10 11.80 -4.37
C LEU A 52 -10.13 11.78 -5.50
N ARG A 53 -10.08 12.80 -6.34
CA ARG A 53 -10.80 12.77 -7.60
C ARG A 53 -10.05 11.86 -8.56
N PRO A 54 -10.74 11.22 -9.52
CA PRO A 54 -10.07 10.54 -10.61
C PRO A 54 -9.02 11.47 -11.21
N VAL A 55 -7.79 10.99 -11.30
CA VAL A 55 -6.73 11.72 -11.97
C VAL A 55 -7.14 11.83 -13.43
N GLU A 56 -7.07 13.03 -14.00
CA GLU A 56 -7.15 13.19 -15.45
C GLU A 56 -6.06 12.33 -16.10
N SER A 57 -6.26 11.96 -17.36
CA SER A 57 -5.27 11.22 -18.16
C SER A 57 -3.87 11.78 -17.92
N ALA A 58 -3.09 11.07 -17.10
CA ALA A 58 -1.74 11.46 -16.77
C ALA A 58 -0.79 10.86 -17.81
N PRO A 59 0.30 11.56 -18.18
CA PRO A 59 1.34 10.97 -18.99
C PRO A 59 1.83 9.67 -18.36
N ASP A 60 2.09 8.65 -19.17
CA ASP A 60 2.70 7.41 -18.69
C ASP A 60 4.12 7.70 -18.17
N LEU A 61 4.22 7.89 -16.85
CA LEU A 61 5.50 8.14 -16.20
C LEU A 61 6.38 6.90 -16.17
N HIS A 62 5.83 5.69 -16.25
CA HIS A 62 6.65 4.48 -16.32
C HIS A 62 7.45 4.47 -17.62
N ALA A 63 6.77 4.68 -18.76
CA ALA A 63 7.42 4.76 -20.07
C ALA A 63 8.46 5.91 -20.14
N ARG A 64 8.24 7.01 -19.42
CA ARG A 64 9.14 8.16 -19.41
C ARG A 64 10.32 8.04 -18.45
N LEU A 65 10.13 7.40 -17.29
CA LEU A 65 11.15 7.32 -16.25
C LEU A 65 12.05 6.10 -16.41
N LEU A 66 11.53 4.96 -16.86
CA LEU A 66 12.33 3.73 -17.02
C LEU A 66 13.60 3.93 -17.86
N PRO A 67 13.58 4.65 -18.99
CA PRO A 67 14.80 4.91 -19.77
C PRO A 67 15.82 5.83 -19.08
N LEU A 68 15.38 6.61 -18.09
CA LEU A 68 16.24 7.55 -17.34
C LEU A 68 16.94 6.88 -16.16
N VAL A 69 16.49 5.69 -15.77
CA VAL A 69 17.10 4.94 -14.67
C VAL A 69 18.17 4.02 -15.25
N ASP A 70 19.42 4.22 -14.82
CA ASP A 70 20.46 3.24 -15.09
C ASP A 70 20.22 2.02 -14.21
N LEU A 71 19.66 0.95 -14.79
CA LEU A 71 19.37 -0.30 -14.09
C LEU A 71 20.61 -0.92 -13.43
N ARG A 72 21.84 -0.56 -13.86
CA ARG A 72 23.09 -0.95 -13.18
C ARG A 72 23.18 -0.42 -11.74
N THR A 73 22.53 0.71 -11.45
CA THR A 73 22.46 1.29 -10.10
C THR A 73 21.43 0.61 -9.20
N ILE A 74 20.38 -0.01 -9.77
CA ILE A 74 19.33 -0.71 -8.99
C ILE A 74 19.83 -2.04 -8.43
N CYS A 75 20.65 -2.76 -9.19
CA CYS A 75 21.34 -3.99 -8.74
C CYS A 75 22.25 -3.74 -7.52
N GLY A 76 22.57 -2.47 -7.21
CA GLY A 76 23.60 -2.11 -6.24
C GLY A 76 25.01 -2.39 -6.77
N CYS A 77 25.16 -2.63 -8.08
CA CYS A 77 26.34 -3.22 -8.67
C CYS A 77 27.37 -2.18 -9.16
N GLY A 78 27.07 -0.87 -9.05
CA GLY A 78 28.01 0.21 -9.36
C GLY A 78 28.72 0.03 -10.72
N ASP A 79 29.99 0.39 -10.80
CA ASP A 79 30.82 0.23 -12.01
C ASP A 79 31.41 -1.18 -12.18
N THR A 80 31.26 -2.08 -11.19
CA THR A 80 31.89 -3.41 -11.20
C THR A 80 30.89 -4.49 -10.81
N CYS A 81 30.57 -5.37 -11.75
CA CYS A 81 29.59 -6.43 -11.50
C CYS A 81 30.07 -7.41 -10.42
N ARG A 82 29.28 -7.57 -9.35
CA ARG A 82 29.49 -8.55 -8.27
C ARG A 82 28.30 -9.50 -8.09
N CYS A 83 27.56 -9.77 -9.17
CA CYS A 83 26.43 -10.68 -9.11
C CYS A 83 26.91 -12.09 -8.73
N GLU A 84 26.59 -12.52 -7.50
CA GLU A 84 26.71 -13.90 -7.06
C GLU A 84 25.51 -14.74 -7.55
N PRO A 85 25.55 -16.08 -7.44
CA PRO A 85 24.45 -16.96 -7.88
C PRO A 85 23.07 -16.61 -7.30
N GLU A 86 23.03 -15.90 -6.18
CA GLU A 86 21.83 -15.51 -5.45
C GLU A 86 21.31 -14.10 -5.81
N CYS A 87 21.87 -13.48 -6.86
CA CYS A 87 21.44 -12.15 -7.30
C CYS A 87 19.96 -12.15 -7.73
N THR A 88 19.15 -11.32 -7.06
CA THR A 88 17.70 -11.21 -7.26
C THR A 88 17.31 -10.48 -8.56
N CYS A 89 18.28 -9.95 -9.32
CA CYS A 89 18.01 -9.21 -10.55
C CYS A 89 17.50 -10.09 -11.70
N GLY A 90 17.66 -11.43 -11.64
CA GLY A 90 17.17 -12.35 -12.67
C GLY A 90 17.65 -11.99 -14.09
N ASP A 91 16.72 -12.02 -15.06
CA ASP A 91 16.95 -11.69 -16.48
C ASP A 91 17.13 -10.19 -16.74
N LEU A 92 16.80 -9.35 -15.75
CA LEU A 92 16.99 -7.90 -15.82
C LEU A 92 18.41 -7.46 -15.43
N CYS A 93 19.31 -8.42 -15.17
CA CYS A 93 20.69 -8.12 -14.83
C CYS A 93 21.43 -7.50 -16.03
N ALA A 94 21.68 -6.19 -15.95
CA ALA A 94 22.40 -5.44 -16.98
C ALA A 94 23.81 -5.98 -17.29
N CYS A 95 24.45 -6.70 -16.34
CA CYS A 95 25.73 -7.36 -16.60
C CYS A 95 25.62 -8.60 -17.50
N ARG A 96 24.44 -9.26 -17.53
CA ARG A 96 24.19 -10.48 -18.30
C ARG A 96 23.52 -10.20 -19.65
N SER A 97 22.93 -9.02 -19.84
CA SER A 97 22.22 -8.63 -21.05
C SER A 97 23.11 -8.09 -22.18
N THR A 98 24.43 -7.99 -21.99
CA THR A 98 25.40 -7.47 -22.99
C THR A 98 26.17 -8.55 -23.76
N HIS A 99 25.66 -9.79 -23.80
CA HIS A 99 26.13 -10.84 -24.71
C HIS A 99 25.05 -11.22 -25.72
#